data_AF-A0A101VC74-F1
#
_entry.id   AF-A0A101VC74-F1
#
_cell.length_a   1.000
_cell.length_b   1.000
_cell.length_c   1.000
_cell.angle_alpha   90.00
_cell.angle_beta   90.00
_cell.angle_gamma   90.00
#
_symmetry.space_group_name_H-M   'P 1'
#
loop_
_entity.id
_entity.type
_entity.pdbx_description
1 polymer ?
#
loop_
_entity_poly.entity_id
_entity_poly.type
_entity_poly.pdbx_seq_one_letter_code
_entity_poly.pdbx_strand_id
1 'polypeptide(L)'
;MLLFDAYIFVDWSAANGVQPRRPTADAVWSGELIPSLNYQQETYHQTRKDGASHVINVLLEHVKEKRRVLVGFDFPYGYPSGFARALNLPSGTQAWWEIWTELALRVEDRTNNQNNRFHAAGELNAITGCGKTGPFWGCPTQYETNNLKRYSPGFPFITACGVLQRLRIVENRLPGTQEVWGLFGPGRVGSQALVGIPYLYKLRRHLELVQFSRVWPFETLFTVTPSVAQGPFVLHAEIWPGVVDDRVRQMMIIYPDLIRDRAQVRAMCEWAAELDLQGSLEHLFTQPKGLSPQQIQACIEEEGWILGAV
;
A
#
# COMPACT_ATOMS: atom_id res chain seq x y z
N MET A 1 -16.65 22.18 -0.83
CA MET A 1 -16.05 22.03 0.52
C MET A 1 -15.06 20.90 0.38
N LEU A 2 -13.86 21.03 0.95
CA LEU A 2 -12.85 19.96 0.88
C LEU A 2 -13.39 18.66 1.48
N LEU A 3 -13.08 17.53 0.86
CA LEU A 3 -13.32 16.19 1.38
C LEU A 3 -12.43 15.90 2.59
N PHE A 4 -11.17 16.37 2.54
CA PHE A 4 -10.17 16.14 3.58
C PHE A 4 -9.48 17.43 4.00
N ASP A 5 -9.15 17.51 5.28
CA ASP A 5 -8.48 18.65 5.91
C ASP A 5 -6.95 18.46 5.93
N ALA A 6 -6.47 17.21 5.86
CA ALA A 6 -5.06 16.85 5.83
C ALA A 6 -4.78 15.64 4.92
N TYR A 7 -3.57 15.60 4.36
CA TYR A 7 -3.09 14.56 3.45
C TYR A 7 -1.77 14.01 3.95
N ILE A 8 -1.68 12.68 4.07
CA ILE A 8 -0.48 11.98 4.53
C ILE A 8 -0.14 10.88 3.54
N PHE A 9 0.99 10.96 2.87
CA PHE A 9 1.41 9.92 1.94
C PHE A 9 2.80 9.39 2.26
N VAL A 10 2.96 8.08 2.15
CA VAL A 10 4.14 7.36 2.60
C VAL A 10 4.73 6.58 1.46
N ASP A 11 6.01 6.84 1.20
CA ASP A 11 6.88 5.99 0.38
C ASP A 11 7.52 4.96 1.32
N TRP A 12 7.26 3.68 1.06
CA TRP A 12 7.52 2.58 1.97
C TRP A 12 8.62 1.67 1.44
N SER A 13 9.73 1.58 2.16
CA SER A 13 10.85 0.74 1.74
C SER A 13 10.85 -0.67 2.35
N ALA A 14 11.14 -1.67 1.51
CA ALA A 14 11.48 -3.03 1.94
C ALA A 14 12.99 -3.23 2.18
N ALA A 15 13.80 -2.17 2.23
CA ALA A 15 15.22 -2.27 2.53
C ALA A 15 15.46 -2.91 3.90
N ASN A 16 16.50 -3.72 3.99
CA ASN A 16 16.94 -4.33 5.26
C ASN A 16 17.98 -3.43 5.92
N GLY A 17 18.04 -3.50 7.26
CA GLY A 17 18.97 -2.69 8.06
C GLY A 17 18.46 -1.28 8.34
N VAL A 18 18.97 -0.71 9.43
CA VAL A 18 18.74 0.70 9.79
C VAL A 18 19.40 1.57 8.74
N GLN A 19 18.63 2.47 8.14
CA GLN A 19 19.15 3.39 7.14
C GLN A 19 20.05 4.47 7.79
N PRO A 20 20.99 5.09 7.06
CA PRO A 20 21.90 6.07 7.62
C PRO A 20 21.19 7.24 8.31
N ARG A 21 21.87 7.93 9.25
CA ARG A 21 21.29 9.14 9.89
C ARG A 21 21.03 10.27 8.90
N ARG A 22 21.85 10.38 7.86
CA ARG A 22 21.59 11.33 6.77
C ARG A 22 20.43 10.79 5.93
N PRO A 23 19.49 11.64 5.49
CA PRO A 23 18.44 11.19 4.59
C PRO A 23 19.02 10.58 3.31
N THR A 24 18.44 9.47 2.88
CA THR A 24 18.83 8.73 1.67
C THR A 24 17.60 8.29 0.88
N ALA A 25 17.81 7.95 -0.39
CA ALA A 25 16.84 7.19 -1.17
C ALA A 25 16.69 5.75 -0.61
N ASP A 26 15.69 5.02 -1.11
CA ASP A 26 15.35 3.64 -0.78
C ASP A 26 15.04 3.44 0.71
N ALA A 27 14.56 4.49 1.38
CA ALA A 27 14.16 4.50 2.78
C ALA A 27 12.68 4.82 2.93
N VAL A 28 12.14 4.75 4.14
CA VAL A 28 10.76 5.17 4.38
C VAL A 28 10.73 6.70 4.47
N TRP A 29 9.84 7.32 3.69
CA TRP A 29 9.56 8.75 3.72
C TRP A 29 8.06 8.97 3.93
N SER A 30 7.70 9.99 4.69
CA SER A 30 6.31 10.45 4.79
C SER A 30 6.19 11.93 4.46
N GLY A 31 5.14 12.29 3.73
CA GLY A 31 4.73 13.67 3.50
C GLY A 31 3.46 13.96 4.29
N GLU A 32 3.33 15.19 4.78
CA GLU A 32 2.13 15.70 5.42
C GLU A 32 1.82 17.10 4.88
N LEU A 33 0.57 17.33 4.51
CA LEU A 33 0.05 18.61 4.05
C LEU A 33 -1.25 18.96 4.76
N ILE A 34 -1.32 20.18 5.30
CA ILE A 34 -2.53 20.78 5.89
C ILE A 34 -2.76 22.15 5.24
N PRO A 35 -3.61 22.24 4.19
CA PRO A 35 -3.75 23.47 3.42
C PRO A 35 -4.19 24.68 4.25
N SER A 36 -5.13 24.49 5.18
CA SER A 36 -5.67 25.57 6.03
C SER A 36 -4.65 26.19 6.98
N LEU A 37 -3.54 25.49 7.25
CA LEU A 37 -2.44 25.96 8.09
C LEU A 37 -1.20 26.36 7.27
N ASN A 38 -1.26 26.27 5.94
CA ASN A 38 -0.11 26.45 5.06
C ASN A 38 1.09 25.59 5.51
N TYR A 39 0.82 24.35 5.92
CA TYR A 39 1.82 23.44 6.49
C TYR A 39 2.12 22.31 5.50
N GLN A 40 3.39 22.15 5.14
CA GLN A 40 3.91 21.05 4.31
C GLN A 40 5.23 20.56 4.93
N GLN A 41 5.32 19.26 5.24
CA GLN A 41 6.52 18.66 5.79
C GLN A 41 6.77 17.28 5.19
N GLU A 42 8.04 16.97 4.93
CA GLU A 42 8.48 15.61 4.63
C GLU A 42 9.44 15.11 5.71
N THR A 43 9.21 13.89 6.19
CA THR A 43 9.98 13.26 7.25
C THR A 43 10.67 12.01 6.71
N TYR A 44 11.96 11.89 7.00
CA TYR A 44 12.78 10.72 6.71
C TYR A 44 12.77 9.77 7.90
N HIS A 45 12.66 8.46 7.63
CA HIS A 45 12.64 7.44 8.66
C HIS A 45 13.74 6.40 8.44
N GLN A 46 14.56 6.20 9.46
CA GLN A 46 15.64 5.21 9.39
C GLN A 46 15.12 3.77 9.40
N THR A 47 13.89 3.55 9.88
CA THR A 47 13.27 2.23 10.00
C THR A 47 11.77 2.27 9.68
N ARG A 48 11.21 1.14 9.23
CA ARG A 48 9.77 0.99 9.03
C ARG A 48 8.99 1.22 10.32
N LYS A 49 9.50 0.74 11.45
CA LYS A 49 8.88 0.95 12.76
C LYS A 49 8.83 2.43 13.15
N ASP A 50 9.90 3.18 12.87
CA ASP A 50 9.95 4.63 13.08
C ASP A 50 8.91 5.35 12.21
N GLY A 51 8.87 5.05 10.91
CA GLY A 51 7.88 5.63 9.99
C GLY A 51 6.44 5.31 10.40
N ALA A 52 6.14 4.05 10.72
CA ALA A 52 4.80 3.68 11.18
C ALA A 52 4.42 4.37 12.51
N SER A 53 5.36 4.50 13.44
CA SER A 53 5.10 5.19 14.71
C SER A 53 4.86 6.69 14.50
N HIS A 54 5.61 7.32 13.59
CA HIS A 54 5.39 8.71 13.20
C HIS A 54 4.00 8.91 12.60
N VAL A 55 3.60 8.08 11.63
CA VAL A 55 2.26 8.17 11.01
C VAL A 55 1.15 7.95 12.03
N ILE A 56 1.29 6.99 12.95
CA ILE A 56 0.32 6.82 14.06
C ILE A 56 0.20 8.11 14.87
N ASN A 57 1.32 8.68 15.32
CA ASN A 57 1.31 9.90 16.13
C ASN A 57 0.67 11.09 15.40
N VAL A 58 1.02 11.29 14.12
CA VAL A 58 0.44 12.35 13.30
C VAL A 58 -1.07 12.15 13.13
N LEU A 59 -1.53 10.92 12.87
CA LEU A 59 -2.96 10.62 12.77
C LEU A 59 -3.70 10.86 14.10
N LEU A 60 -3.10 10.53 15.23
CA LEU A 60 -3.69 10.81 16.55
C LEU A 60 -3.86 12.31 16.80
N GLU A 61 -2.87 13.13 16.42
CA GLU A 61 -2.99 14.58 16.50
C GLU A 61 -4.11 15.11 15.58
N HIS A 62 -4.23 14.61 14.34
CA HIS A 62 -5.34 15.00 13.46
C HIS A 62 -6.72 14.60 14.01
N VAL A 63 -6.83 13.41 14.58
CA VAL A 63 -8.08 12.94 15.21
C VAL A 63 -8.46 13.83 16.40
N LYS A 64 -7.47 14.24 17.21
CA LYS A 64 -7.66 15.17 18.33
C LYS A 64 -8.14 16.55 17.83
N GLU A 65 -7.57 17.04 16.73
CA GLU A 65 -7.96 18.28 16.05
C GLU A 65 -9.23 18.14 15.19
N LYS A 66 -9.94 17.01 15.27
CA LYS A 66 -11.20 16.73 14.55
C LYS A 66 -11.08 16.83 13.02
N ARG A 67 -9.89 16.61 12.47
CA ARG A 67 -9.64 16.66 11.03
C ARG A 67 -10.04 15.36 10.32
N ARG A 68 -10.41 15.50 9.05
CA ARG A 68 -10.61 14.41 8.10
C ARG A 68 -9.31 14.22 7.33
N VAL A 69 -8.73 13.04 7.37
CA VAL A 69 -7.40 12.76 6.83
C VAL A 69 -7.49 11.72 5.72
N LEU A 70 -6.87 12.02 4.58
CA LEU A 70 -6.55 11.02 3.57
C LEU A 70 -5.12 10.54 3.81
N VAL A 71 -4.95 9.26 4.11
CA VAL A 71 -3.64 8.64 4.33
C VAL A 71 -3.40 7.52 3.32
N GLY A 72 -2.20 7.43 2.76
CA GLY A 72 -1.87 6.37 1.81
C GLY A 72 -0.43 5.91 1.85
N PHE A 73 -0.24 4.65 1.50
CA PHE A 73 1.07 4.00 1.40
C PHE A 73 1.25 3.44 -0.02
N ASP A 74 2.48 3.47 -0.52
CA ASP A 74 2.83 3.13 -1.90
C ASP A 74 3.13 1.64 -2.16
N PHE A 75 2.42 0.76 -1.48
CA PHE A 75 2.49 -0.67 -1.73
C PHE A 75 1.09 -1.27 -1.88
N PRO A 76 0.95 -2.40 -2.58
CA PRO A 76 -0.31 -3.11 -2.75
C PRO A 76 -1.02 -3.38 -1.42
N TYR A 77 -2.28 -2.96 -1.32
CA TYR A 77 -3.15 -3.26 -0.18
C TYR A 77 -3.82 -4.64 -0.34
N GLY A 78 -3.78 -5.23 -1.53
CA GLY A 78 -4.47 -6.48 -1.81
C GLY A 78 -3.68 -7.40 -2.74
N TYR A 79 -4.25 -8.57 -3.00
CA TYR A 79 -3.68 -9.59 -3.87
C TYR A 79 -4.71 -10.00 -4.92
N PRO A 80 -4.28 -10.50 -6.10
CA PRO A 80 -5.18 -11.02 -7.13
C PRO A 80 -6.25 -11.95 -6.56
N SER A 81 -7.49 -11.80 -7.01
CA SER A 81 -8.65 -12.51 -6.47
C SER A 81 -8.46 -14.03 -6.47
N GLY A 82 -8.94 -14.68 -5.41
CA GLY A 82 -8.76 -16.09 -5.14
C GLY A 82 -7.53 -16.43 -4.31
N PHE A 83 -6.73 -15.45 -3.89
CA PHE A 83 -5.56 -15.68 -3.03
C PHE A 83 -5.96 -16.10 -1.62
N ALA A 84 -6.99 -15.48 -1.03
CA ALA A 84 -7.51 -15.92 0.28
C ALA A 84 -7.95 -17.39 0.24
N ARG A 85 -8.70 -17.77 -0.79
CA ARG A 85 -9.13 -19.15 -1.01
C ARG A 85 -7.95 -20.10 -1.24
N ALA A 86 -6.92 -19.67 -1.97
CA ALA A 86 -5.71 -20.47 -2.18
C ALA A 86 -4.93 -20.71 -0.87
N LEU A 87 -5.04 -19.80 0.10
CA LEU A 87 -4.48 -19.93 1.45
C LEU A 87 -5.37 -20.74 2.41
N ASN A 88 -6.51 -21.25 1.95
CA ASN A 88 -7.55 -21.85 2.79
C ASN A 88 -8.10 -20.89 3.87
N LEU A 89 -8.09 -19.58 3.59
CA LEU A 89 -8.70 -18.56 4.43
C LEU A 89 -10.17 -18.35 4.04
N PRO A 90 -11.00 -17.77 4.93
CA PRO A 90 -12.34 -17.33 4.56
C PRO A 90 -12.31 -16.39 3.35
N SER A 91 -13.20 -16.63 2.39
CA SER A 91 -13.33 -15.83 1.17
C SER A 91 -14.58 -14.94 1.20
N GLY A 92 -14.69 -13.98 0.28
CA GLY A 92 -15.81 -13.04 0.18
C GLY A 92 -15.44 -11.65 0.71
N THR A 93 -16.40 -10.91 1.27
CA THR A 93 -16.25 -9.50 1.65
C THR A 93 -15.18 -9.18 2.71
N GLN A 94 -14.66 -10.20 3.40
CA GLN A 94 -13.57 -10.06 4.38
C GLN A 94 -12.24 -10.70 3.93
N ALA A 95 -12.16 -11.20 2.69
CA ALA A 95 -10.99 -11.95 2.23
C ALA A 95 -9.68 -11.13 2.33
N TRP A 96 -9.70 -9.85 1.96
CA TRP A 96 -8.56 -8.94 2.15
C TRP A 96 -8.13 -8.84 3.62
N TRP A 97 -9.07 -8.81 4.56
CA TRP A 97 -8.80 -8.70 5.99
C TRP A 97 -8.20 -9.98 6.56
N GLU A 98 -8.67 -11.14 6.09
CA GLU A 98 -8.09 -12.45 6.44
C GLU A 98 -6.66 -12.56 5.91
N ILE A 99 -6.40 -12.11 4.67
CA ILE A 99 -5.03 -12.04 4.14
C ILE A 99 -4.16 -11.12 5.00
N TRP A 100 -4.63 -9.93 5.35
CA TRP A 100 -3.89 -9.01 6.22
C TRP A 100 -3.59 -9.61 7.59
N THR A 101 -4.56 -10.31 8.17
CA THR A 101 -4.41 -11.02 9.44
C THR A 101 -3.34 -12.10 9.33
N GLU A 102 -3.39 -12.92 8.27
CA GLU A 102 -2.42 -13.99 8.03
C GLU A 102 -0.99 -13.45 7.83
N LEU A 103 -0.85 -12.36 7.07
CA LEU A 103 0.45 -11.70 6.90
C LEU A 103 0.96 -11.10 8.20
N ALA A 104 0.09 -10.48 9.02
CA ALA A 104 0.48 -9.92 10.30
C ALA A 104 0.91 -10.99 11.33
N LEU A 105 0.41 -12.21 11.20
CA LEU A 105 0.83 -13.35 12.03
C LEU A 105 2.16 -13.95 11.58
N ARG A 106 2.42 -14.04 10.28
CA ARG A 106 3.62 -14.70 9.72
C ARG A 106 4.82 -13.78 9.58
N VAL A 107 4.60 -12.51 9.27
CA VAL A 107 5.68 -11.57 8.98
C VAL A 107 6.15 -10.88 10.24
N GLU A 108 7.39 -11.19 10.61
CA GLU A 108 8.14 -10.47 11.63
C GLU A 108 8.98 -9.37 10.97
N ASP A 109 8.85 -8.15 11.48
CA ASP A 109 9.71 -7.01 11.13
C ASP A 109 10.25 -6.37 12.42
N ARG A 110 11.57 -6.44 12.58
CA ARG A 110 12.27 -6.00 13.80
C ARG A 110 12.55 -4.50 13.76
N THR A 111 12.88 -3.94 14.91
CA THR A 111 13.22 -2.51 15.08
C THR A 111 14.40 -2.05 14.22
N ASN A 112 15.22 -2.95 13.68
CA ASN A 112 16.36 -2.67 12.82
C ASN A 112 16.12 -3.04 11.34
N ASN A 113 14.85 -3.13 10.92
CA ASN A 113 14.42 -3.57 9.59
C ASN A 113 14.83 -5.00 9.19
N GLN A 114 15.36 -5.83 10.10
CA GLN A 114 15.49 -7.26 9.84
C GLN A 114 14.10 -7.89 9.85
N ASN A 115 13.78 -8.68 8.83
CA ASN A 115 12.49 -9.34 8.68
C ASN A 115 12.63 -10.75 8.13
N ASN A 116 11.55 -11.52 8.24
CA ASN A 116 11.46 -12.89 7.75
C ASN A 116 10.67 -13.01 6.43
N ARG A 117 10.50 -11.94 5.64
CA ARG A 117 9.55 -11.91 4.50
C ARG A 117 9.73 -13.04 3.48
N PHE A 118 10.97 -13.45 3.20
CA PHE A 118 11.25 -14.56 2.29
C PHE A 118 10.84 -15.91 2.89
N HIS A 119 11.02 -16.08 4.21
CA HIS A 119 10.53 -17.27 4.91
C HIS A 119 9.00 -17.31 4.89
N ALA A 120 8.34 -16.21 5.26
CA ALA A 120 6.88 -16.10 5.24
C ALA A 120 6.31 -16.37 3.83
N ALA A 121 6.92 -15.83 2.78
CA ALA A 121 6.54 -16.12 1.40
C ALA A 121 6.67 -17.62 1.05
N GLY A 122 7.74 -18.28 1.50
CA GLY A 122 7.91 -19.72 1.35
C GLY A 122 6.82 -20.54 2.07
N GLU A 123 6.39 -20.11 3.25
CA GLU A 123 5.26 -20.75 3.96
C GLU A 123 3.94 -20.58 3.20
N LEU A 124 3.64 -19.37 2.73
CA LEU A 124 2.44 -19.09 1.93
C LEU A 124 2.44 -19.90 0.63
N ASN A 125 3.60 -20.02 -0.03
CA ASN A 125 3.77 -20.85 -1.22
C ASN A 125 3.55 -22.34 -0.92
N ALA A 126 3.94 -22.83 0.25
CA ALA A 126 3.71 -24.22 0.64
C ALA A 126 2.21 -24.54 0.75
N ILE A 127 1.40 -23.57 1.16
CA ILE A 127 -0.06 -23.69 1.28
C ILE A 127 -0.71 -23.62 -0.10
N THR A 128 -0.35 -22.61 -0.90
CA THR A 128 -1.00 -22.33 -2.19
C THR A 128 -0.53 -23.23 -3.34
N GLY A 129 0.69 -23.75 -3.27
CA GLY A 129 1.43 -24.27 -4.41
C GLY A 129 0.95 -25.59 -5.02
N CYS A 130 0.16 -26.40 -4.29
CA CYS A 130 -0.36 -27.69 -4.76
C CYS A 130 0.71 -28.57 -5.47
N GLY A 131 1.91 -28.66 -4.90
CA GLY A 131 3.05 -29.40 -5.47
C GLY A 131 3.94 -28.59 -6.44
N LYS A 132 3.62 -27.33 -6.71
CA LYS A 132 4.46 -26.36 -7.44
C LYS A 132 4.98 -25.28 -6.48
N THR A 133 6.14 -24.72 -6.79
CA THR A 133 6.68 -23.58 -6.02
C THR A 133 6.10 -22.26 -6.52
N GLY A 134 5.38 -21.53 -5.67
CA GLY A 134 4.77 -20.23 -5.99
C GLY A 134 3.50 -20.00 -5.18
N PRO A 135 2.79 -18.87 -5.36
CA PRO A 135 2.96 -17.87 -6.42
C PRO A 135 4.09 -16.85 -6.17
N PHE A 136 4.52 -16.64 -4.92
CA PHE A 136 5.60 -15.70 -4.62
C PHE A 136 6.94 -16.18 -5.18
N TRP A 137 7.76 -15.24 -5.62
CA TRP A 137 9.03 -15.55 -6.25
C TRP A 137 10.05 -14.42 -6.10
N GLY A 138 11.31 -14.74 -6.35
CA GLY A 138 12.42 -13.80 -6.27
C GLY A 138 12.99 -13.72 -4.86
N CYS A 139 14.24 -14.12 -4.71
CA CYS A 139 14.98 -13.99 -3.45
C CYS A 139 16.50 -13.97 -3.74
N PRO A 140 17.34 -13.47 -2.81
CA PRO A 140 18.76 -13.74 -2.85
C PRO A 140 19.03 -15.25 -2.74
N THR A 141 20.14 -15.73 -3.30
CA THR A 141 20.51 -17.17 -3.33
C THR A 141 20.46 -17.83 -1.96
N GLN A 142 20.89 -17.14 -0.90
CA GLN A 142 20.89 -17.70 0.46
C GLN A 142 19.48 -17.91 1.07
N TYR A 143 18.43 -17.34 0.47
CA TYR A 143 17.04 -17.50 0.91
C TYR A 143 16.24 -18.43 0.00
N GLU A 144 16.85 -19.03 -1.02
CA GLU A 144 16.19 -19.97 -1.90
C GLU A 144 15.84 -21.26 -1.13
N THR A 145 14.60 -21.75 -1.28
CA THR A 145 14.12 -22.97 -0.64
C THR A 145 13.37 -23.86 -1.64
N ASN A 146 12.80 -24.97 -1.19
CA ASN A 146 11.88 -25.76 -2.03
C ASN A 146 10.58 -25.01 -2.34
N ASN A 147 10.17 -24.08 -1.47
CA ASN A 147 8.92 -23.35 -1.58
C ASN A 147 9.11 -21.88 -1.98
N LEU A 148 10.34 -21.39 -2.19
CA LEU A 148 10.59 -20.07 -2.77
C LEU A 148 11.78 -20.15 -3.73
N LYS A 149 11.52 -19.85 -5.01
CA LYS A 149 12.54 -19.83 -6.08
C LYS A 149 12.90 -18.41 -6.48
N ARG A 150 14.09 -18.25 -7.07
CA ARG A 150 14.61 -16.97 -7.56
C ARG A 150 13.88 -16.44 -8.81
N TYR A 151 13.28 -17.33 -9.58
CA TYR A 151 12.62 -17.00 -10.84
C TYR A 151 11.11 -17.21 -10.75
N SER A 152 10.38 -16.44 -11.56
CA SER A 152 8.92 -16.52 -11.65
C SER A 152 8.47 -17.95 -11.98
N PRO A 153 7.42 -18.48 -11.30
CA PRO A 153 6.85 -19.79 -11.60
C PRO A 153 6.03 -19.82 -12.90
N GLY A 154 5.86 -18.66 -13.55
CA GLY A 154 4.94 -18.48 -14.65
C GLY A 154 3.54 -18.17 -14.14
N PHE A 155 2.75 -17.48 -14.97
CA PHE A 155 1.37 -17.13 -14.65
C PHE A 155 0.47 -17.32 -15.88
N PRO A 156 -0.84 -17.62 -15.69
CA PRO A 156 -1.55 -17.76 -14.41
C PRO A 156 -1.04 -18.95 -13.57
N PHE A 157 -0.99 -18.76 -12.25
CA PHE A 157 -0.49 -19.77 -11.31
C PHE A 157 -1.66 -20.67 -10.87
N ILE A 158 -1.55 -21.97 -11.12
CA ILE A 158 -2.60 -22.94 -10.80
C ILE A 158 -2.47 -23.37 -9.33
N THR A 159 -3.55 -23.25 -8.56
CA THR A 159 -3.65 -23.72 -7.17
C THR A 159 -4.65 -24.87 -7.07
N ALA A 160 -4.76 -25.51 -5.91
CA ALA A 160 -5.75 -26.56 -5.69
C ALA A 160 -7.21 -26.06 -5.82
N CYS A 161 -7.44 -24.77 -5.54
CA CYS A 161 -8.77 -24.17 -5.43
C CYS A 161 -9.06 -23.14 -6.54
N GLY A 162 -8.21 -23.03 -7.57
CA GLY A 162 -8.42 -22.10 -8.68
C GLY A 162 -7.13 -21.65 -9.35
N VAL A 163 -7.15 -20.42 -9.88
CA VAL A 163 -6.02 -19.81 -10.58
C VAL A 163 -5.75 -18.41 -10.04
N LEU A 164 -4.49 -18.09 -9.82
CA LEU A 164 -4.04 -16.77 -9.42
C LEU A 164 -3.44 -16.05 -10.62
N GLN A 165 -3.93 -14.85 -10.90
CA GLN A 165 -3.39 -14.01 -11.97
C GLN A 165 -2.08 -13.35 -11.55
N ARG A 166 -1.26 -12.98 -12.54
CA ARG A 166 -0.02 -12.24 -12.28
C ARG A 166 -0.30 -10.85 -11.70
N LEU A 167 -1.29 -10.19 -12.27
CA LEU A 167 -1.65 -8.80 -11.99
C LEU A 167 -3.06 -8.76 -11.41
N ARG A 168 -3.30 -7.82 -10.50
CA ARG A 168 -4.65 -7.38 -10.15
C ARG A 168 -5.23 -6.60 -11.34
N ILE A 169 -6.54 -6.36 -11.29
CA ILE A 169 -7.25 -5.58 -12.28
C ILE A 169 -6.64 -4.17 -12.41
N VAL A 170 -6.27 -3.54 -11.29
CA VAL A 170 -5.73 -2.18 -11.27
C VAL A 170 -4.38 -2.03 -11.98
N GLU A 171 -3.48 -3.01 -11.90
CA GLU A 171 -2.19 -2.93 -12.60
C GLU A 171 -2.35 -2.89 -14.13
N ASN A 172 -3.44 -3.47 -14.67
CA ASN A 172 -3.73 -3.38 -16.11
C ASN A 172 -4.20 -1.98 -16.54
N ARG A 173 -4.54 -1.10 -15.59
CA ARG A 173 -5.01 0.28 -15.82
C ARG A 173 -3.92 1.32 -15.63
N LEU A 174 -2.87 0.98 -14.90
CA LEU A 174 -1.81 1.93 -14.53
C LEU A 174 -0.43 1.41 -14.96
N PRO A 175 0.03 1.77 -16.18
CA PRO A 175 1.34 1.36 -16.68
C PRO A 175 2.48 1.72 -15.71
N GLY A 176 3.47 0.85 -15.58
CA GLY A 176 4.62 1.03 -14.69
C GLY A 176 4.44 0.46 -13.29
N THR A 177 3.21 0.12 -12.88
CA THR A 177 2.97 -0.70 -11.69
C THR A 177 3.55 -2.12 -11.85
N GLN A 178 3.72 -2.83 -10.73
CA GLN A 178 4.43 -4.10 -10.66
C GLN A 178 3.56 -5.18 -10.02
N GLU A 179 3.81 -6.45 -10.38
CA GLU A 179 3.11 -7.58 -9.79
C GLU A 179 3.41 -7.71 -8.28
N VAL A 180 2.40 -8.14 -7.51
CA VAL A 180 2.50 -8.32 -6.05
C VAL A 180 3.32 -9.55 -5.63
N TRP A 181 3.64 -10.43 -6.57
CA TRP A 181 4.28 -11.73 -6.30
C TRP A 181 5.81 -11.70 -6.25
N GLY A 182 6.43 -10.73 -6.93
CA GLY A 182 7.88 -10.62 -7.02
C GLY A 182 8.47 -9.92 -5.80
N LEU A 183 9.44 -10.55 -5.13
CA LEU A 183 9.98 -10.11 -3.84
C LEU A 183 11.41 -9.58 -3.90
N PHE A 184 12.16 -9.80 -4.99
CA PHE A 184 13.57 -9.41 -5.04
C PHE A 184 14.00 -8.87 -6.40
N GLY A 185 14.78 -7.79 -6.36
CA GLY A 185 15.22 -7.02 -7.51
C GLY A 185 14.61 -5.60 -7.53
N PRO A 186 15.00 -4.77 -8.52
CA PRO A 186 14.53 -3.40 -8.63
C PRO A 186 13.00 -3.32 -8.81
N GLY A 187 12.37 -2.39 -8.10
CA GLY A 187 10.93 -2.10 -8.23
C GLY A 187 10.00 -3.19 -7.73
N ARG A 188 10.47 -4.15 -6.93
CA ARG A 188 9.65 -5.28 -6.46
C ARG A 188 8.75 -4.90 -5.28
N VAL A 189 7.50 -4.58 -5.61
CA VAL A 189 6.46 -4.19 -4.65
C VAL A 189 5.96 -5.31 -3.75
N GLY A 190 6.11 -6.58 -4.15
CA GLY A 190 5.69 -7.71 -3.31
C GLY A 190 6.42 -7.77 -1.96
N SER A 191 7.71 -7.40 -1.95
CA SER A 191 8.45 -7.30 -0.68
C SER A 191 7.98 -6.13 0.18
N GLN A 192 7.59 -5.00 -0.43
CA GLN A 192 7.03 -3.85 0.29
C GLN A 192 5.68 -4.21 0.89
N ALA A 193 4.80 -4.90 0.14
CA ALA A 193 3.52 -5.38 0.63
C ALA A 193 3.67 -6.35 1.83
N LEU A 194 4.55 -7.35 1.73
CA LEU A 194 4.75 -8.32 2.82
C LEU A 194 5.19 -7.66 4.13
N VAL A 195 6.05 -6.64 4.07
CA VAL A 195 6.51 -5.94 5.29
C VAL A 195 5.69 -4.71 5.64
N GLY A 196 4.78 -4.25 4.77
CA GLY A 196 3.95 -3.06 4.94
C GLY A 196 2.54 -3.36 5.42
N ILE A 197 1.87 -4.38 4.85
CA ILE A 197 0.52 -4.79 5.24
C ILE A 197 0.41 -5.09 6.75
N PRO A 198 1.38 -5.76 7.41
CA PRO A 198 1.33 -5.94 8.87
C PRO A 198 1.25 -4.63 9.67
N TYR A 199 1.84 -3.53 9.17
CA TYR A 199 1.71 -2.21 9.80
C TYR A 199 0.35 -1.57 9.51
N LEU A 200 -0.19 -1.69 8.30
CA LEU A 200 -1.56 -1.24 8.01
C LEU A 200 -2.59 -1.98 8.84
N TYR A 201 -2.43 -3.28 9.00
CA TYR A 201 -3.29 -4.10 9.87
C TYR A 201 -3.29 -3.57 11.31
N LYS A 202 -2.10 -3.30 11.87
CA LYS A 202 -1.96 -2.72 13.22
C LYS A 202 -2.56 -1.32 13.29
N LEU A 203 -2.33 -0.49 12.28
CA LEU A 203 -2.84 0.87 12.20
C LEU A 203 -4.37 0.90 12.14
N ARG A 204 -4.99 0.08 11.29
CA ARG A 204 -6.45 -0.05 11.17
C ARG A 204 -7.12 -0.58 12.45
N ARG A 205 -6.38 -1.36 13.26
CA ARG A 205 -6.81 -1.88 14.58
C ARG A 205 -6.38 -1.03 15.77
N HIS A 206 -5.69 0.09 15.55
CA HIS A 206 -5.19 0.92 16.65
C HIS A 206 -6.38 1.43 17.49
N LEU A 207 -6.33 1.22 18.82
CA LEU A 207 -7.48 1.41 19.70
C LEU A 207 -8.09 2.83 19.61
N GLU A 208 -7.24 3.84 19.41
CA GLU A 208 -7.68 5.24 19.31
C GLU A 208 -8.09 5.67 17.90
N LEU A 209 -7.76 4.89 16.86
CA LEU A 209 -8.05 5.22 15.46
C LEU A 209 -9.17 4.35 14.87
N VAL A 210 -9.38 3.13 15.39
CA VAL A 210 -10.24 2.08 14.80
C VAL A 210 -11.66 2.56 14.50
N GLN A 211 -12.22 3.45 15.32
CA GLN A 211 -13.56 4.00 15.13
C GLN A 211 -13.65 5.05 14.00
N PHE A 212 -12.54 5.75 13.71
CA PHE A 212 -12.45 6.82 12.73
C PHE A 212 -11.82 6.37 11.40
N SER A 213 -11.11 5.25 11.39
CA SER A 213 -10.40 4.73 10.22
C SER A 213 -11.27 3.84 9.33
N ARG A 214 -11.14 3.99 8.02
CA ARG A 214 -11.65 3.08 6.98
C ARG A 214 -10.62 2.84 5.89
N VAL A 215 -10.61 1.67 5.28
CA VAL A 215 -9.73 1.30 4.16
C VAL A 215 -10.53 1.27 2.87
N TRP A 216 -10.20 2.13 1.92
CA TRP A 216 -10.80 2.13 0.59
C TRP A 216 -10.03 1.20 -0.38
N PRO A 217 -10.73 0.47 -1.28
CA PRO A 217 -12.19 0.41 -1.43
C PRO A 217 -12.86 -0.66 -0.54
N PHE A 218 -12.09 -1.42 0.25
CA PHE A 218 -12.56 -2.61 0.95
C PHE A 218 -13.72 -2.37 1.93
N GLU A 219 -13.65 -1.32 2.73
CA GLU A 219 -14.65 -1.04 3.78
C GLU A 219 -15.67 0.02 3.37
N THR A 220 -15.37 0.79 2.34
CA THR A 220 -16.19 1.90 1.86
C THR A 220 -16.96 1.58 0.59
N LEU A 221 -16.59 0.47 -0.06
CA LEU A 221 -16.84 0.22 -1.48
C LEU A 221 -16.25 1.36 -2.34
N PHE A 222 -16.42 1.26 -3.65
CA PHE A 222 -16.28 2.45 -4.50
C PHE A 222 -17.46 3.39 -4.18
N THR A 223 -17.16 4.67 -3.96
CA THR A 223 -18.13 5.62 -3.40
C THR A 223 -17.98 7.01 -3.98
N VAL A 224 -19.10 7.73 -4.07
CA VAL A 224 -19.15 9.17 -4.39
C VAL A 224 -19.04 10.04 -3.13
N THR A 225 -18.97 9.43 -1.95
CA THR A 225 -18.86 10.09 -0.65
C THR A 225 -17.70 9.47 0.15
N PRO A 226 -16.44 9.72 -0.23
CA PRO A 226 -15.27 9.07 0.39
C PRO A 226 -14.95 9.61 1.79
N SER A 227 -15.59 10.70 2.21
CA SER A 227 -15.37 11.33 3.50
C SER A 227 -16.70 11.71 4.17
N VAL A 228 -16.63 12.02 5.46
CA VAL A 228 -17.76 12.48 6.26
C VAL A 228 -17.85 14.01 6.26
N ALA A 229 -19.04 14.54 6.60
CA ALA A 229 -19.26 15.98 6.66
C ALA A 229 -18.44 16.67 7.77
N GLN A 230 -18.20 15.99 8.90
CA GLN A 230 -17.45 16.51 10.04
C GLN A 230 -16.51 15.42 10.58
N GLY A 231 -15.28 15.79 10.89
CA GLY A 231 -14.31 14.88 11.46
C GLY A 231 -14.53 14.57 12.95
N PRO A 232 -13.69 13.70 13.53
CA PRO A 232 -12.50 13.14 12.92
C PRO A 232 -12.80 11.93 12.03
N PHE A 233 -12.01 11.76 10.97
CA PHE A 233 -12.13 10.64 10.04
C PHE A 233 -10.78 10.38 9.38
N VAL A 234 -10.46 9.11 9.11
CA VAL A 234 -9.22 8.72 8.44
C VAL A 234 -9.57 7.73 7.34
N LEU A 235 -9.26 8.09 6.10
CA LEU A 235 -9.39 7.18 4.95
C LEU A 235 -8.02 6.69 4.54
N HIS A 236 -7.82 5.38 4.57
CA HIS A 236 -6.64 4.71 4.04
C HIS A 236 -6.86 4.37 2.57
N ALA A 237 -5.97 4.79 1.69
CA ALA A 237 -5.97 4.42 0.27
C ALA A 237 -4.59 3.93 -0.17
N GLU A 238 -4.55 2.92 -1.04
CA GLU A 238 -3.32 2.56 -1.73
C GLU A 238 -2.96 3.67 -2.72
N ILE A 239 -1.67 4.04 -2.78
CA ILE A 239 -1.17 5.04 -3.73
C ILE A 239 -0.07 4.47 -4.61
N TRP A 240 0.20 5.16 -5.72
CA TRP A 240 1.34 4.87 -6.58
C TRP A 240 1.98 6.18 -7.03
N PRO A 241 3.25 6.47 -6.64
CA PRO A 241 3.92 7.72 -7.02
C PRO A 241 4.04 7.96 -8.52
N GLY A 242 3.87 6.93 -9.35
CA GLY A 242 3.83 7.09 -10.80
C GLY A 242 2.70 7.99 -11.30
N VAL A 243 1.61 8.16 -10.52
CA VAL A 243 0.51 9.09 -10.84
C VAL A 243 0.99 10.55 -10.89
N VAL A 244 2.05 10.88 -10.16
CA VAL A 244 2.63 12.23 -10.06
C VAL A 244 4.04 12.31 -10.65
N ASP A 245 4.44 11.35 -11.50
CA ASP A 245 5.84 11.24 -11.97
C ASP A 245 6.32 12.49 -12.71
N ASP A 246 5.47 13.12 -13.53
CA ASP A 246 5.82 14.36 -14.23
C ASP A 246 6.10 15.51 -13.26
N ARG A 247 5.31 15.62 -12.18
CA ARG A 247 5.52 16.62 -11.12
C ARG A 247 6.83 16.37 -10.39
N VAL A 248 7.12 15.12 -10.05
CA VAL A 248 8.37 14.71 -9.41
C VAL A 248 9.57 15.04 -10.30
N ARG A 249 9.50 14.72 -11.60
CA ARG A 249 10.56 15.04 -12.57
C ARG A 249 10.81 16.55 -12.64
N GLN A 250 9.76 17.36 -12.68
CA GLN A 250 9.89 18.83 -12.69
C GLN A 250 10.55 19.35 -11.39
N MET A 251 10.14 18.84 -10.22
CA MET A 251 10.79 19.20 -8.95
C MET A 251 12.27 18.85 -8.96
N MET A 252 12.64 17.68 -9.47
CA MET A 252 14.02 17.22 -9.52
C MET A 252 14.88 18.00 -10.54
N ILE A 253 14.28 18.57 -11.59
CA ILE A 253 14.99 19.50 -12.50
C ILE A 253 15.35 20.79 -11.76
N ILE A 254 14.43 21.32 -10.96
CA ILE A 254 14.62 22.57 -10.21
C ILE A 254 15.57 22.35 -9.02
N TYR A 255 15.48 21.18 -8.37
CA TYR A 255 16.28 20.79 -7.21
C TYR A 255 17.00 19.46 -7.50
N PRO A 256 18.14 19.46 -8.21
CA PRO A 256 18.83 18.22 -8.62
C PRO A 256 19.29 17.33 -7.48
N ASP A 257 19.57 17.90 -6.31
CA ASP A 257 19.99 17.17 -5.11
C ASP A 257 18.81 16.66 -4.27
N LEU A 258 17.56 16.88 -4.72
CA LEU A 258 16.38 16.42 -4.02
C LEU A 258 16.27 14.89 -4.12
N ILE A 259 16.18 14.24 -2.96
CA ILE A 259 15.93 12.81 -2.87
C ILE A 259 14.56 12.52 -3.50
N ARG A 260 14.52 11.57 -4.44
CA ARG A 260 13.32 11.24 -5.21
C ARG A 260 12.13 10.85 -4.33
N ASP A 261 12.34 9.98 -3.36
CA ASP A 261 11.31 9.50 -2.42
C ASP A 261 10.67 10.67 -1.64
N ARG A 262 11.50 11.65 -1.24
CA ARG A 262 11.04 12.91 -0.62
C ARG A 262 10.17 13.72 -1.58
N ALA A 263 10.59 13.84 -2.84
CA ALA A 263 9.84 14.53 -3.86
C ALA A 263 8.49 13.84 -4.14
N GLN A 264 8.47 12.50 -4.13
CA GLN A 264 7.26 11.70 -4.37
C GLN A 264 6.21 11.94 -3.29
N VAL A 265 6.56 11.85 -2.00
CA VAL A 265 5.58 12.08 -0.92
C VAL A 265 5.06 13.52 -0.90
N ARG A 266 5.92 14.51 -1.19
CA ARG A 266 5.49 15.91 -1.36
C ARG A 266 4.50 16.05 -2.52
N ALA A 267 4.90 15.57 -3.70
CA ALA A 267 4.11 15.68 -4.92
C ALA A 267 2.74 14.99 -4.79
N MET A 268 2.67 13.85 -4.12
CA MET A 268 1.42 13.15 -3.82
C MET A 268 0.49 13.98 -2.91
N CYS A 269 1.04 14.61 -1.86
CA CYS A 269 0.24 15.43 -0.95
C CYS A 269 -0.34 16.65 -1.68
N GLU A 270 0.52 17.39 -2.40
CA GLU A 270 0.11 18.55 -3.19
C GLU A 270 -0.93 18.17 -4.25
N TRP A 271 -0.73 17.06 -4.96
CA TRP A 271 -1.66 16.57 -5.97
C TRP A 271 -3.05 16.29 -5.40
N ALA A 272 -3.13 15.55 -4.30
CA ALA A 272 -4.42 15.23 -3.68
C ALA A 272 -5.14 16.49 -3.18
N ALA A 273 -4.42 17.42 -2.54
CA ALA A 273 -4.99 18.67 -2.04
C ALA A 273 -5.46 19.59 -3.18
N GLU A 274 -4.73 19.65 -4.28
CA GLU A 274 -5.13 20.41 -5.47
C GLU A 274 -6.40 19.83 -6.10
N LEU A 275 -6.49 18.51 -6.24
CA LEU A 275 -7.71 17.87 -6.75
C LEU A 275 -8.90 18.08 -5.83
N ASP A 276 -8.71 18.06 -4.50
CA ASP A 276 -9.81 18.30 -3.55
C ASP A 276 -10.28 19.76 -3.61
N LEU A 277 -9.34 20.70 -3.70
CA LEU A 277 -9.66 22.12 -3.87
C LEU A 277 -10.43 22.38 -5.17
N GLN A 278 -10.12 21.63 -6.23
CA GLN A 278 -10.82 21.68 -7.51
C GLN A 278 -12.14 20.90 -7.53
N GLY A 279 -12.46 20.16 -6.46
CA GLY A 279 -13.65 19.31 -6.38
C GLY A 279 -13.61 18.07 -7.28
N SER A 280 -12.43 17.67 -7.76
CA SER A 280 -12.24 16.53 -8.66
C SER A 280 -11.70 15.28 -7.96
N LEU A 281 -11.18 15.41 -6.72
CA LEU A 281 -10.66 14.28 -5.94
C LEU A 281 -11.73 13.20 -5.68
N GLU A 282 -13.00 13.59 -5.47
CA GLU A 282 -14.10 12.65 -5.20
C GLU A 282 -14.25 11.59 -6.29
N HIS A 283 -13.99 11.96 -7.55
CA HIS A 283 -14.15 11.07 -8.69
C HIS A 283 -13.16 9.91 -8.67
N LEU A 284 -12.00 10.07 -8.01
CA LEU A 284 -11.00 9.02 -7.89
C LEU A 284 -11.42 7.87 -6.97
N PHE A 285 -12.45 8.08 -6.13
CA PHE A 285 -12.98 7.05 -5.23
C PHE A 285 -14.19 6.29 -5.80
N THR A 286 -14.70 6.76 -6.94
CA THR A 286 -15.87 6.19 -7.61
C THR A 286 -15.52 4.91 -8.36
N GLN A 287 -16.54 4.17 -8.79
CA GLN A 287 -16.34 2.91 -9.49
C GLN A 287 -15.61 3.14 -10.82
N PRO A 288 -14.49 2.45 -11.08
CA PRO A 288 -13.77 2.60 -12.33
C PRO A 288 -14.63 2.22 -13.54
N LYS A 289 -14.54 3.00 -14.61
CA LYS A 289 -15.35 2.80 -15.81
C LYS A 289 -14.96 1.51 -16.53
N GLY A 290 -15.97 0.77 -16.97
CA GLY A 290 -15.81 -0.44 -17.78
C GLY A 290 -15.35 -1.68 -17.01
N LEU A 291 -15.46 -1.69 -15.67
CA LEU A 291 -15.36 -2.93 -14.89
C LEU A 291 -16.72 -3.64 -14.87
N SER A 292 -16.69 -4.97 -15.01
CA SER A 292 -17.87 -5.82 -14.81
C SER A 292 -18.23 -5.92 -13.31
N PRO A 293 -19.47 -6.30 -12.97
CA PRO A 293 -19.85 -6.58 -11.58
C PRO A 293 -18.89 -7.52 -10.84
N GLN A 294 -18.38 -8.55 -11.52
CA GLN A 294 -17.43 -9.51 -10.93
C GLN A 294 -16.06 -8.89 -10.68
N GLN A 295 -15.60 -8.01 -11.59
CA GLN A 295 -14.34 -7.28 -11.40
C GLN A 295 -14.43 -6.29 -10.24
N ILE A 296 -15.56 -5.59 -10.12
CA ILE A 296 -15.81 -4.69 -8.98
C ILE A 296 -15.79 -5.48 -7.67
N GLN A 297 -16.45 -6.65 -7.65
CA GLN A 297 -16.45 -7.54 -6.49
C GLN A 297 -15.02 -7.96 -6.13
N ALA A 298 -14.21 -8.40 -7.10
CA ALA A 298 -12.81 -8.76 -6.86
C ALA A 298 -12.00 -7.60 -6.24
N CYS A 299 -12.20 -6.36 -6.71
CA CYS A 299 -11.54 -5.18 -6.16
C CYS A 299 -11.93 -4.89 -4.70
N ILE A 300 -13.21 -5.02 -4.34
CA ILE A 300 -13.68 -4.73 -2.96
C ILE A 300 -13.48 -5.89 -1.99
N GLU A 301 -13.27 -7.12 -2.48
CA GLU A 301 -13.09 -8.30 -1.64
C GLU A 301 -11.63 -8.66 -1.38
N GLU A 302 -10.74 -8.53 -2.38
CA GLU A 302 -9.35 -9.03 -2.29
C GLU A 302 -8.30 -8.11 -2.92
N GLU A 303 -8.58 -7.54 -4.10
CA GLU A 303 -7.53 -6.91 -4.91
C GLU A 303 -7.19 -5.48 -4.47
N GLY A 304 -8.19 -4.69 -4.08
CA GLY A 304 -8.04 -3.26 -3.80
C GLY A 304 -7.99 -2.41 -5.07
N TRP A 305 -7.66 -1.13 -4.91
CA TRP A 305 -7.50 -0.18 -6.00
C TRP A 305 -6.47 0.90 -5.64
N ILE A 306 -5.79 1.45 -6.64
CA ILE A 306 -4.80 2.52 -6.50
C ILE A 306 -5.49 3.86 -6.73
N LEU A 307 -5.35 4.78 -5.78
CA LEU A 307 -5.88 6.13 -5.93
C LEU A 307 -5.20 6.83 -7.13
N GLY A 308 -6.01 7.25 -8.10
CA GLY A 308 -5.52 7.86 -9.35
C GLY A 308 -5.41 6.91 -10.55
N ALA A 309 -5.71 5.61 -10.39
CA ALA A 309 -5.86 4.69 -11.52
C ALA A 309 -7.23 4.87 -12.22
N VAL A 310 -7.22 5.08 -13.55
CA VAL A 310 -8.39 5.39 -14.40
C VAL A 310 -8.69 4.31 -15.45
#